data_AF-A0A949V262-F1
#
_entry.id   AF-A0A949V262-F1
#
_cell.length_a   1.000
_cell.length_b   1.000
_cell.length_c   1.000
_cell.angle_alpha   90.00
_cell.angle_beta   90.00
_cell.angle_gamma   90.00
#
_symmetry.space_group_name_H-M   'P 1'
#
loop_
_entity.id
_entity.type
_entity.pdbx_description
1 polymer ?
#
loop_
_entity_poly.entity_id
_entity_poly.type
_entity_poly.pdbx_seq_one_letter_code
_entity_poly.pdbx_strand_id
1 'polypeptide(L)'
;MLDLTTLEGKDTPEKVRALCRKAIQPVDIPAGRPALEWPAPHVAAVCVYPMLVPTAKDALAGSGVNVAAVATGFPSGQYPLDIRLRDCVDAIAA
;
A
#
# COMPACT_ATOMS: atom_id res chain seq x y z
N MET A 1 -0.13 -0.69 -14.83
CA MET A 1 -0.19 -0.08 -13.49
C MET A 1 -0.37 -1.19 -12.47
N LEU A 2 0.26 -1.08 -11.30
CA LEU A 2 0.30 -2.12 -10.26
C LEU A 2 -0.08 -1.51 -8.90
N ASP A 3 -0.89 -2.24 -8.14
CA ASP A 3 -1.09 -2.00 -6.71
C ASP A 3 -0.21 -3.00 -5.95
N LEU A 4 0.82 -2.50 -5.29
CA LEU A 4 1.74 -3.32 -4.54
C LEU A 4 1.13 -3.64 -3.17
N THR A 5 0.76 -4.90 -2.95
CA THR A 5 -0.14 -5.29 -1.85
C THR A 5 0.57 -6.06 -0.76
N THR A 6 0.26 -5.77 0.50
CA THR A 6 0.46 -6.68 1.64
C THR A 6 -0.80 -6.74 2.49
N LEU A 7 -1.30 -7.96 2.70
CA LEU A 7 -2.52 -8.23 3.48
C LEU A 7 -2.28 -9.44 4.39
N GLU A 8 -1.12 -9.48 5.03
CA GLU A 8 -0.79 -10.54 5.98
C GLU A 8 -1.22 -10.14 7.39
N GLY A 9 -1.79 -11.09 8.16
CA GLY A 9 -2.19 -10.83 9.54
C GLY A 9 -1.03 -10.49 10.50
N LYS A 10 0.22 -10.68 10.05
CA LYS A 10 1.45 -10.35 10.79
C LYS A 10 2.13 -9.07 10.29
N ASP A 11 1.46 -8.28 9.44
CA ASP A 11 2.03 -7.05 8.92
C ASP A 11 2.35 -6.07 10.04
N THR A 12 3.54 -5.49 9.98
CA THR A 12 4.03 -4.48 10.92
C THR A 12 4.24 -3.15 10.20
N PRO A 13 4.28 -2.02 10.94
CA PRO A 13 4.60 -0.73 10.36
C PRO A 13 5.92 -0.73 9.58
N GLU A 14 6.97 -1.38 10.10
CA GLU A 14 8.27 -1.47 9.44
C GLU A 14 8.22 -2.25 8.12
N LYS A 15 7.44 -3.34 8.08
CA LYS A 15 7.22 -4.09 6.83
C LYS A 15 6.49 -3.24 5.80
N VAL A 16 5.47 -2.49 6.20
CA VAL A 16 4.75 -1.56 5.30
C VAL A 16 5.67 -0.45 4.81
N ARG A 17 6.52 0.14 5.65
CA ARG A 17 7.51 1.14 5.21
C ARG A 17 8.49 0.55 4.19
N ALA A 18 8.94 -0.69 4.38
CA ALA A 18 9.79 -1.38 3.41
C ALA A 18 9.06 -1.61 2.07
N LEU A 19 7.79 -2.03 2.12
CA LEU A 19 6.95 -2.16 0.92
C LEU A 19 6.79 -0.82 0.20
N CYS A 20 6.56 0.28 0.93
CA CYS A 20 6.43 1.63 0.38
C CYS A 20 7.72 2.09 -0.32
N ARG A 21 8.90 1.78 0.22
CA ARG A 21 10.17 2.06 -0.46
C ARG A 21 10.27 1.34 -1.80
N LYS A 22 9.88 0.05 -1.83
CA LYS A 22 9.83 -0.73 -3.08
C LYS A 22 8.75 -0.23 -4.04
N ALA A 23 7.66 0.33 -3.55
CA ALA A 23 6.61 0.93 -4.35
C ALA A 23 7.13 2.18 -5.10
N ILE A 24 7.96 2.99 -4.44
CA ILE A 24 8.61 4.18 -5.01
C ILE A 24 9.69 3.78 -6.02
N GLN A 25 10.53 2.81 -5.65
CA GLN A 25 11.61 2.30 -6.48
C GLN A 25 11.52 0.77 -6.60
N PRO A 26 10.78 0.24 -7.62
CA PRO A 26 10.56 -1.20 -7.75
C PRO A 26 11.79 -1.98 -8.23
N VAL A 27 12.75 -1.29 -8.83
CA VAL A 27 13.97 -1.89 -9.37
C VAL A 27 15.19 -1.28 -8.71
N ASP A 28 16.01 -2.14 -8.11
CA ASP A 28 17.34 -1.78 -7.65
C ASP A 28 18.26 -1.67 -8.87
N ILE A 29 18.88 -0.50 -9.05
CA ILE A 29 19.92 -0.30 -10.07
C ILE A 29 21.27 -0.38 -9.33
N PRO A 30 22.06 -1.46 -9.51
CA PRO A 30 23.35 -1.58 -8.85
C PRO A 30 24.30 -0.46 -9.25
N ALA A 31 25.12 0.00 -8.30
CA ALA A 31 26.13 1.01 -8.55
C ALA A 31 27.06 0.58 -9.71
N GLY A 32 27.26 1.47 -10.68
CA GLY A 32 28.13 1.24 -11.84
C GLY A 32 27.48 0.54 -13.04
N ARG A 33 26.19 0.17 -12.97
CA ARG A 33 25.42 -0.18 -14.17
C ARG A 33 24.85 1.07 -14.84
N PRO A 34 24.80 1.12 -16.18
CA PRO A 34 24.04 2.16 -16.86
C PRO A 34 22.58 2.13 -16.40
N ALA A 35 21.94 3.30 -16.32
CA ALA A 35 20.51 3.38 -16.09
C ALA A 35 19.78 2.47 -17.07
N LEU A 36 18.67 1.87 -16.65
CA LEU A 36 17.79 1.14 -17.56
C LEU A 36 17.44 2.07 -18.73
N GLU A 37 17.49 1.55 -19.97
CA GLU A 37 17.01 2.28 -21.15
C GLU A 37 15.60 2.83 -20.94
N TRP A 38 14.79 2.09 -20.18
CA TRP A 38 13.51 2.54 -19.68
C TRP A 38 13.48 2.49 -18.14
N PRO A 39 13.51 3.63 -17.43
CA PRO A 39 13.41 3.63 -15.97
C PRO A 39 12.06 3.03 -15.56
N ALA A 40 12.09 2.07 -14.63
CA ALA A 40 10.86 1.52 -14.08
C ALA A 40 10.13 2.63 -13.29
N PRO A 41 8.88 2.98 -13.65
CA PRO A 41 8.13 3.96 -12.89
C PRO A 41 7.77 3.41 -11.51
N HIS A 42 7.44 4.30 -10.57
CA HIS A 42 6.82 3.89 -9.33
C HIS A 42 5.49 3.16 -9.60
N VAL A 43 5.05 2.36 -8.64
CA VAL A 43 3.75 1.67 -8.74
C VAL A 43 2.60 2.67 -8.65
N ALA A 44 1.38 2.22 -8.99
CA ALA A 44 0.21 3.09 -8.94
C ALA A 44 -0.26 3.33 -7.49
N ALA A 45 -0.27 2.27 -6.68
CA ALA A 45 -0.66 2.34 -5.28
C ALA A 45 0.04 1.29 -4.41
N VAL A 46 -0.05 1.47 -3.10
CA VAL A 46 0.20 0.43 -2.09
C VAL A 46 -1.12 0.05 -1.42
N CYS A 47 -1.44 -1.24 -1.40
CA CYS A 47 -2.67 -1.76 -0.77
C CYS A 47 -2.36 -2.48 0.54
N VAL A 48 -2.99 -2.04 1.64
CA VAL A 48 -2.78 -2.55 3.00
C VAL A 48 -4.09 -2.78 3.76
N TYR A 49 -4.02 -3.36 4.95
CA TYR A 49 -5.14 -3.33 5.90
C TYR A 49 -5.37 -1.89 6.42
N PRO A 50 -6.63 -1.50 6.75
CA PRO A 50 -6.98 -0.16 7.22
C PRO A 50 -6.12 0.38 8.37
N MET A 51 -5.78 -0.48 9.34
CA MET A 51 -4.95 -0.11 10.49
C MET A 51 -3.54 0.37 10.12
N LEU A 52 -3.06 0.03 8.93
CA LEU A 52 -1.73 0.39 8.43
C LEU A 52 -1.76 1.55 7.42
N VAL A 53 -2.95 2.07 7.09
CA VAL A 53 -3.11 3.24 6.20
C VAL A 53 -2.33 4.46 6.69
N PRO A 54 -2.34 4.84 7.98
CA PRO A 54 -1.57 5.99 8.45
C PRO A 54 -0.07 5.80 8.19
N THR A 55 0.45 4.59 8.42
CA THR A 55 1.87 4.27 8.17
C THR A 55 2.21 4.35 6.68
N ALA A 56 1.33 3.86 5.80
CA ALA A 56 1.53 3.94 4.35
C ALA A 56 1.47 5.39 3.85
N LYS A 57 0.51 6.19 4.33
CA LYS A 57 0.39 7.62 4.01
C LYS A 57 1.65 8.39 4.39
N ASP A 58 2.15 8.21 5.60
CA ASP A 58 3.39 8.85 6.06
C ASP A 58 4.60 8.44 5.20
N ALA A 59 4.72 7.14 4.90
CA ALA A 59 5.86 6.61 4.15
C ALA A 59 5.85 6.99 2.66
N LEU A 60 4.68 7.28 2.08
CA LEU A 60 4.51 7.61 0.66
C LEU A 60 4.28 9.11 0.42
N ALA A 61 4.32 9.94 1.46
CA ALA A 61 4.13 11.38 1.34
C ALA A 61 5.06 11.99 0.26
N GLY A 62 4.47 12.70 -0.70
CA GLY A 62 5.21 13.36 -1.79
C GLY A 62 5.76 12.43 -2.88
N SER A 63 5.52 11.12 -2.80
CA SER A 63 6.06 10.15 -3.78
C SER A 63 5.28 10.04 -5.09
N GLY A 64 4.01 10.46 -5.10
CA GLY A 64 3.09 10.22 -6.22
C GLY A 64 2.46 8.82 -6.26
N VAL A 65 2.81 7.92 -5.32
CA VAL A 65 2.17 6.61 -5.14
C VAL A 65 0.92 6.75 -4.29
N ASN A 66 -0.20 6.18 -4.73
CA ASN A 66 -1.45 6.23 -3.97
C ASN A 66 -1.47 5.23 -2.81
N VAL A 67 -2.35 5.47 -1.83
CA VAL A 67 -2.63 4.50 -0.76
C VAL A 67 -4.02 3.92 -1.00
N ALA A 68 -4.09 2.58 -0.98
CA ALA A 68 -5.32 1.81 -1.04
C ALA A 68 -5.44 0.97 0.24
N ALA A 69 -6.68 0.64 0.61
CA ALA A 69 -6.95 -0.31 1.68
C ALA A 69 -8.11 -1.21 1.32
N VAL A 70 -8.06 -2.46 1.80
CA VAL A 70 -9.23 -3.33 1.79
C VAL A 70 -10.22 -2.89 2.86
N ALA A 71 -11.51 -3.11 2.63
CA ALA A 71 -12.58 -2.79 3.56
C ALA A 71 -13.74 -3.80 3.40
N THR A 72 -14.89 -3.50 3.99
CA THR A 72 -16.12 -4.31 3.96
C THR A 72 -16.00 -5.68 4.61
N GLY A 73 -15.13 -5.83 5.61
CA GLY A 73 -14.92 -7.10 6.31
C GLY A 73 -14.13 -8.12 5.49
N PHE A 74 -13.16 -7.64 4.71
CA PHE A 74 -12.21 -8.48 3.99
C PHE A 74 -11.54 -9.51 4.94
N PRO A 75 -11.30 -10.76 4.49
CA PRO A 75 -11.58 -11.29 3.15
C PRO A 75 -12.98 -11.88 2.98
N SER A 76 -13.70 -12.21 4.06
CA SER A 76 -14.94 -12.98 3.96
C SER A 76 -16.12 -12.14 3.48
N GLY A 77 -16.17 -10.87 3.87
CA GLY A 77 -17.29 -9.96 3.58
C GLY A 77 -18.60 -10.36 4.27
N GLN A 78 -18.60 -11.36 5.16
CA GLN A 78 -19.80 -11.91 5.78
C GLN A 78 -20.18 -11.15 7.07
N TYR A 79 -20.29 -9.83 6.95
CA TYR A 79 -20.69 -8.95 8.04
C TYR A 79 -21.98 -8.19 7.69
N PRO A 80 -22.78 -7.81 8.70
CA PRO A 80 -23.92 -6.92 8.52
C PRO A 80 -23.54 -5.65 7.72
N LEU A 81 -24.48 -5.13 6.93
CA LEU A 81 -24.22 -4.03 6.00
C LEU A 81 -23.70 -2.77 6.72
N ASP A 82 -24.26 -2.44 7.87
CA ASP A 82 -23.86 -1.32 8.71
C ASP A 82 -22.39 -1.43 9.13
N ILE A 83 -21.91 -2.62 9.49
CA ILE A 83 -20.51 -2.87 9.82
C ILE A 83 -19.61 -2.69 8.59
N ARG A 84 -20.02 -3.20 7.42
CA ARG A 84 -19.24 -3.05 6.18
C ARG A 84 -19.14 -1.59 5.71
N LEU A 85 -20.22 -0.82 5.88
CA LEU A 85 -20.22 0.61 5.62
C LEU A 85 -19.31 1.36 6.59
N ARG A 86 -19.37 1.02 7.88
CA ARG A 86 -18.52 1.63 8.90
C ARG A 86 -17.03 1.38 8.63
N ASP A 87 -16.67 0.15 8.27
CA ASP A 87 -15.31 -0.23 7.89
C ASP A 87 -14.77 0.63 6.72
N CYS A 88 -15.60 0.92 5.71
CA CYS A 88 -15.21 1.84 4.64
C CYS A 88 -14.97 3.27 5.13
N VAL A 89 -15.86 3.77 6.00
CA VAL A 89 -15.73 5.12 6.58
C VAL A 89 -14.45 5.24 7.40
N ASP A 90 -14.17 4.24 8.23
CA ASP A 90 -12.97 4.21 9.07
C ASP A 90 -11.68 4.10 8.22
N ALA A 91 -11.70 3.31 7.14
CA ALA A 91 -10.57 3.23 6.20
C ALA A 91 -10.28 4.55 5.45
N ILE A 92 -11.31 5.33 5.14
CA ILE A 92 -11.16 6.67 4.52
C ILE A 92 -10.59 7.68 5.53
N ALA A 93 -11.00 7.57 6.80
CA ALA A 93 -10.63 8.50 7.87
C ALA A 93 -9.23 8.26 8.45
N ALA A 94 -8.71 7.03 8.38
CA ALA A 94 -7.35 6.64 8.77
C ALA A 94 -6.30 7.33 7.89
#